data_AF-A0A3E0INY8-F1
#
_entry.id   AF-A0A3E0INY8-F1
#
_cell.length_a   1.000
_cell.length_b   1.000
_cell.length_c   1.000
_cell.angle_alpha   90.00
_cell.angle_beta   90.00
_cell.angle_gamma   90.00
#
_symmetry.space_group_name_H-M   'P 1'
#
loop_
_entity.id
_entity.type
_entity.pdbx_description
1 polymer ?
#
loop_
_entity_poly.entity_id
_entity_poly.type
_entity_poly.pdbx_seq_one_letter_code
_entity_poly.pdbx_strand_id
1 'polypeptide(L)'
;DIDSKRIVSKSARLIPLRDLPEVKTHFEEEGRQLLSEPLIDRPVTLQRETHFITKASYLLAESVYEFAHADCALINAGLIVKGYHNQILTEYDIHQTLPHPINVVRVKITGQKLKEILEIAREQSYMYKTAQGLGFRGNVFGGYILYNMGYIESTHRYFVKGEEIEDDKIYLLGTVDMYTFGKYFPLLKEQSIEYLMPEFLRDIYKEKLTSL
;
A
#
# COMPACT_ATOMS: atom_id res chain seq x y z
N ASP A 1 43.56 -22.41 3.61
CA ASP A 1 43.58 -22.84 5.01
C ASP A 1 42.18 -22.66 5.61
N ILE A 2 41.37 -23.73 5.51
CA ILE A 2 39.96 -23.76 5.97
C ILE A 2 39.89 -23.75 7.51
N ASP A 3 41.00 -24.06 8.20
CA ASP A 3 41.08 -24.13 9.66
C ASP A 3 41.12 -22.74 10.32
N SER A 4 41.51 -21.70 9.58
CA SER A 4 41.61 -20.32 10.12
C SER A 4 40.29 -19.54 10.18
N LYS A 5 39.18 -20.09 9.63
CA LYS A 5 37.88 -19.40 9.41
C LYS A 5 38.00 -18.00 8.77
N ARG A 6 39.13 -17.72 8.09
CA ARG A 6 39.43 -16.39 7.55
C ARG A 6 39.10 -16.37 6.06
N ILE A 7 38.24 -15.43 5.66
CA ILE A 7 37.89 -15.27 4.25
C ILE A 7 39.13 -14.81 3.48
N VAL A 8 39.56 -15.60 2.49
CA VAL A 8 40.78 -15.36 1.72
C VAL A 8 40.53 -14.46 0.51
N SER A 9 39.34 -14.55 -0.11
CA SER A 9 38.90 -13.64 -1.17
C SER A 9 37.38 -13.66 -1.33
N LYS A 10 36.82 -12.55 -1.82
CA LYS A 10 35.43 -12.44 -2.29
C LYS A 10 35.44 -11.75 -3.65
N SER A 11 34.64 -12.23 -4.59
CA SER A 11 34.37 -11.55 -5.85
C SER A 11 32.87 -11.53 -6.12
N ALA A 12 32.43 -10.51 -6.84
CA ALA A 12 31.08 -10.38 -7.35
C ALA A 12 31.15 -9.92 -8.81
N ARG A 13 30.21 -10.37 -9.63
CA ARG A 13 30.09 -9.97 -11.04
C ARG A 13 28.65 -9.64 -11.35
N LEU A 14 28.44 -8.51 -12.01
CA LEU A 14 27.16 -8.18 -12.63
C LEU A 14 27.11 -8.80 -14.03
N ILE A 15 26.05 -9.54 -14.33
CA ILE A 15 25.78 -10.05 -15.68
C ILE A 15 24.65 -9.19 -16.25
N PRO A 16 24.90 -8.40 -17.30
CA PRO A 16 23.85 -7.62 -17.94
C PRO A 16 22.72 -8.53 -18.45
N LEU A 17 21.47 -8.15 -18.20
CA LEU A 17 20.30 -8.94 -18.62
C LEU A 17 20.29 -9.19 -20.13
N ARG A 18 20.73 -8.19 -20.92
CA ARG A 18 20.84 -8.28 -22.39
C ARG A 18 21.82 -9.35 -22.88
N ASP A 19 22.73 -9.81 -22.02
CA ASP A 19 23.72 -10.83 -22.34
C ASP A 19 23.22 -12.24 -21.98
N LEU A 20 22.05 -12.35 -21.33
CA LEU A 20 21.42 -13.63 -21.03
C LEU A 20 20.60 -14.11 -22.24
N PRO A 21 20.58 -15.43 -22.52
CA PRO A 21 19.77 -15.98 -23.59
C PRO A 21 18.28 -15.77 -23.28
N GLU A 22 17.51 -15.40 -24.30
CA GLU A 22 16.06 -15.34 -24.19
C GLU A 22 15.52 -16.77 -24.16
N VAL A 23 14.91 -17.15 -23.03
CA VAL A 23 14.26 -18.45 -22.89
C VAL A 23 12.77 -18.27 -23.15
N LYS A 24 12.27 -18.90 -24.23
CA LYS A 24 10.82 -18.97 -24.47
C LYS A 24 10.19 -19.84 -23.39
N THR A 25 9.23 -19.28 -22.66
CA THR A 25 8.46 -19.99 -21.62
C THR A 25 6.98 -19.74 -21.82
N HIS A 26 6.14 -20.53 -21.15
CA HIS A 26 4.68 -20.37 -21.13
C HIS A 26 4.15 -19.81 -19.80
N PHE A 27 5.03 -19.41 -18.88
CA PHE A 27 4.66 -19.04 -17.51
C PHE A 27 3.69 -17.87 -17.41
N GLU A 28 3.77 -16.90 -18.33
CA GLU A 28 2.82 -15.80 -18.33
C GLU A 28 1.40 -16.24 -18.73
N GLU A 29 1.30 -17.14 -19.70
CA GLU A 29 0.03 -17.70 -20.13
C GLU A 29 -0.56 -18.64 -19.06
N GLU A 30 0.28 -19.53 -18.50
CA GLU A 30 -0.08 -20.39 -17.37
C GLU A 30 -0.55 -19.58 -16.16
N GLY A 31 0.19 -18.53 -15.78
CA GLY A 31 -0.18 -17.65 -14.66
C GLY A 31 -1.49 -16.91 -14.91
N ARG A 32 -1.74 -16.45 -16.14
CA ARG A 32 -3.03 -15.84 -16.51
C ARG A 32 -4.18 -16.85 -16.40
N GLN A 33 -3.97 -18.08 -16.85
CA GLN A 33 -4.98 -19.14 -16.77
C GLN A 33 -5.31 -19.48 -15.30
N LEU A 34 -4.29 -19.62 -14.45
CA LEU A 34 -4.48 -19.87 -13.01
C LEU A 34 -5.27 -18.77 -12.30
N LEU A 35 -5.19 -17.54 -12.79
CA LEU A 35 -5.86 -16.36 -12.21
C LEU A 35 -7.10 -15.92 -13.04
N SER A 36 -7.63 -16.80 -13.89
CA SER A 36 -8.73 -16.49 -14.79
C SER A 36 -10.12 -16.58 -14.15
N GLU A 37 -10.20 -17.12 -12.94
CA GLU A 37 -11.47 -17.26 -12.23
C GLU A 37 -12.11 -15.89 -11.93
N PRO A 38 -13.41 -15.69 -12.28
CA PRO A 38 -14.15 -14.50 -11.90
C PRO A 38 -14.26 -14.36 -10.38
N LEU A 39 -13.95 -13.19 -9.87
CA LEU A 39 -14.09 -12.87 -8.45
C LEU A 39 -15.50 -12.47 -8.06
N ILE A 40 -16.20 -11.83 -8.99
CA ILE A 40 -17.51 -11.24 -8.77
C ILE A 40 -18.34 -11.56 -10.01
N ASP A 41 -19.59 -11.98 -9.81
CA ASP A 41 -20.52 -12.36 -10.87
C ASP A 41 -21.16 -11.17 -11.60
N ARG A 42 -20.75 -9.94 -11.27
CA ARG A 42 -21.25 -8.70 -11.86
C ARG A 42 -20.13 -7.75 -12.30
N PRO A 43 -20.38 -6.91 -13.30
CA PRO A 43 -19.43 -5.87 -13.70
C PRO A 43 -19.15 -4.85 -12.58
N VAL A 44 -17.87 -4.52 -12.41
CA VAL A 44 -17.39 -3.51 -11.45
C VAL A 44 -16.57 -2.45 -12.19
N THR A 45 -16.65 -1.21 -11.70
CA THR A 45 -15.78 -0.12 -12.13
C THR A 45 -14.78 0.20 -11.02
N LEU A 46 -13.50 0.02 -11.31
CA LEU A 46 -12.38 0.44 -10.48
C LEU A 46 -11.71 1.65 -11.13
N GLN A 47 -12.22 2.85 -10.86
CA GLN A 47 -11.61 4.07 -11.40
C GLN A 47 -10.25 4.32 -10.75
N ARG A 48 -9.19 4.34 -11.58
CA ARG A 48 -7.84 4.71 -11.16
C ARG A 48 -7.62 6.20 -11.39
N GLU A 49 -7.37 6.93 -10.31
CA GLU A 49 -6.89 8.30 -10.34
C GLU A 49 -5.87 8.51 -9.24
N THR A 50 -4.90 9.38 -9.47
CA THR A 50 -3.81 9.65 -8.52
C THR A 50 -3.94 11.00 -7.84
N HIS A 51 -4.78 11.91 -8.34
CA HIS A 51 -4.84 13.30 -7.87
C HIS A 51 -6.10 13.60 -7.04
N PHE A 52 -7.08 12.69 -7.04
CA PHE A 52 -8.27 12.79 -6.21
C PHE A 52 -8.73 11.40 -5.77
N ILE A 53 -9.59 11.37 -4.76
CA ILE A 53 -10.13 10.14 -4.17
C ILE A 53 -11.22 9.57 -5.10
N THR A 54 -11.10 8.30 -5.46
CA THR A 54 -12.13 7.56 -6.19
C THR A 54 -12.79 6.56 -5.26
N LYS A 55 -13.95 6.01 -5.66
CA LYS A 55 -14.58 4.92 -4.92
C LYS A 55 -13.61 3.73 -4.74
N ALA A 56 -12.84 3.39 -5.78
CA ALA A 56 -11.89 2.28 -5.71
C ALA A 56 -10.78 2.53 -4.69
N SER A 57 -10.19 3.72 -4.70
CA SER A 57 -9.10 4.06 -3.78
C SER A 57 -9.58 4.25 -2.34
N TYR A 58 -10.83 4.70 -2.15
CA TYR A 58 -11.46 4.77 -0.84
C TYR A 58 -11.81 3.39 -0.27
N LEU A 59 -12.34 2.47 -1.09
CA LEU A 59 -12.56 1.07 -0.71
C LEU A 59 -11.25 0.36 -0.35
N LEU A 60 -10.16 0.67 -1.05
CA LEU A 60 -8.84 0.16 -0.68
C LEU A 60 -8.42 0.65 0.71
N ALA A 61 -8.60 1.94 1.01
CA ALA A 61 -8.30 2.49 2.33
C ALA A 61 -9.18 1.87 3.43
N GLU A 62 -10.46 1.64 3.14
CA GLU A 62 -11.39 0.93 4.01
C GLU A 62 -10.93 -0.50 4.28
N SER A 63 -10.52 -1.24 3.25
CA SER A 63 -10.04 -2.62 3.42
C SER A 63 -8.82 -2.71 4.32
N VAL A 64 -7.92 -1.73 4.24
CA VAL A 64 -6.75 -1.60 5.14
C VAL A 64 -7.20 -1.32 6.56
N TYR A 65 -8.16 -0.41 6.75
CA TYR A 65 -8.74 -0.08 8.05
C TYR A 65 -9.36 -1.31 8.72
N GLU A 66 -10.19 -2.05 7.99
CA GLU A 66 -10.90 -3.24 8.47
C GLU A 66 -9.94 -4.38 8.79
N PHE A 67 -9.05 -4.74 7.85
CA PHE A 67 -8.09 -5.82 8.02
C PHE A 67 -7.09 -5.54 9.14
N ALA A 68 -6.67 -4.28 9.29
CA ALA A 68 -5.79 -3.90 10.38
C ALA A 68 -6.48 -3.84 11.75
N HIS A 69 -7.81 -3.94 11.82
CA HIS A 69 -8.59 -3.65 13.03
C HIS A 69 -8.15 -2.32 13.67
N ALA A 70 -7.99 -1.30 12.82
CA ALA A 70 -7.42 -0.02 13.19
C ALA A 70 -8.48 0.96 13.69
N ASP A 71 -8.03 2.09 14.22
CA ASP A 71 -8.89 3.23 14.53
C ASP A 71 -9.09 4.13 13.30
N CYS A 72 -8.09 4.21 12.45
CA CYS A 72 -8.07 4.95 11.19
C CYS A 72 -7.09 4.30 10.20
N ALA A 73 -7.15 4.68 8.92
CA ALA A 73 -6.17 4.23 7.93
C ALA A 73 -5.66 5.35 7.02
N LEU A 74 -4.41 5.19 6.59
CA LEU A 74 -3.70 6.09 5.68
C LEU A 74 -3.06 5.28 4.56
N ILE A 75 -3.39 5.61 3.31
CA ILE A 75 -2.72 5.08 2.11
C ILE A 75 -2.49 6.20 1.09
N ASN A 76 -1.95 5.87 -0.09
CA ASN A 76 -1.86 6.78 -1.23
C ASN A 76 -2.56 6.22 -2.47
N ALA A 77 -3.12 7.11 -3.28
CA ALA A 77 -3.89 6.77 -4.47
C ALA A 77 -3.06 6.03 -5.54
N GLY A 78 -1.75 6.26 -5.61
CA GLY A 78 -0.86 5.60 -6.57
C GLY A 78 -0.63 4.12 -6.32
N LEU A 79 -1.13 3.56 -5.20
CA LEU A 79 -1.15 2.11 -4.99
C LEU A 79 -1.97 1.40 -6.07
N ILE A 80 -3.07 1.99 -6.55
CA ILE A 80 -3.87 1.43 -7.65
C ILE A 80 -3.11 1.66 -8.97
N VAL A 81 -2.51 0.60 -9.49
CA VAL A 81 -1.68 0.64 -10.69
C VAL A 81 -2.51 0.56 -11.98
N LYS A 82 -3.66 -0.12 -11.94
CA LYS A 82 -4.57 -0.28 -13.07
C LYS A 82 -6.02 -0.20 -12.64
N GLY A 83 -6.84 0.48 -13.45
CA GLY A 83 -8.28 0.58 -13.26
C GLY A 83 -9.05 -0.22 -14.31
N TYR A 84 -10.35 -0.37 -14.07
CA TYR A 84 -11.28 -1.14 -14.90
C TYR A 84 -12.62 -0.43 -15.00
N HIS A 85 -13.33 -0.58 -16.12
CA HIS A 85 -14.63 0.02 -16.33
C HIS A 85 -15.63 -1.04 -16.78
N ASN A 86 -16.73 -1.17 -16.02
CA ASN A 86 -17.83 -2.09 -16.31
C ASN A 86 -17.37 -3.50 -16.74
N GLN A 87 -16.51 -4.12 -15.93
CA GLN A 87 -15.89 -5.41 -16.25
C GLN A 87 -16.11 -6.43 -15.11
N ILE A 88 -16.39 -7.68 -15.47
CA ILE A 88 -16.33 -8.82 -14.54
C ILE A 88 -14.85 -9.07 -14.24
N LEU A 89 -14.43 -8.81 -13.00
CA LEU A 89 -13.03 -8.87 -12.60
C LEU A 89 -12.61 -10.31 -12.28
N THR A 90 -11.39 -10.67 -12.66
CA THR A 90 -10.75 -11.93 -12.24
C THR A 90 -9.64 -11.69 -11.22
N GLU A 91 -9.09 -12.76 -10.64
CA GLU A 91 -7.89 -12.65 -9.79
C GLU A 91 -6.71 -11.99 -10.52
N TYR A 92 -6.58 -12.27 -11.82
CA TYR A 92 -5.55 -11.65 -12.66
C TYR A 92 -5.74 -10.14 -12.70
N ASP A 93 -6.98 -9.67 -12.82
CA ASP A 93 -7.26 -8.23 -12.87
C ASP A 93 -6.88 -7.53 -11.56
N ILE A 94 -7.18 -8.14 -10.41
CA ILE A 94 -6.76 -7.59 -9.11
C ILE A 94 -5.25 -7.60 -8.96
N HIS A 95 -4.58 -8.65 -9.42
CA HIS A 95 -3.12 -8.68 -9.48
C HIS A 95 -2.57 -7.53 -10.35
N GLN A 96 -3.20 -7.20 -11.49
CA GLN A 96 -2.78 -6.05 -12.30
C GLN A 96 -3.10 -4.70 -11.64
N THR A 97 -4.18 -4.61 -10.85
CA THR A 97 -4.54 -3.40 -10.10
C THR A 97 -3.57 -3.14 -8.94
N LEU A 98 -3.14 -4.18 -8.22
CA LEU A 98 -2.21 -4.10 -7.09
C LEU A 98 -1.05 -5.09 -7.29
N PRO A 99 -0.14 -4.84 -8.26
CA PRO A 99 0.91 -5.80 -8.65
C PRO A 99 2.09 -5.87 -7.68
N HIS A 100 2.04 -5.08 -6.61
CA HIS A 100 3.10 -4.96 -5.62
C HIS A 100 2.89 -5.96 -4.47
N PRO A 101 3.99 -6.50 -3.92
CA PRO A 101 3.95 -7.32 -2.71
C PRO A 101 3.97 -6.41 -1.47
N ILE A 102 3.00 -5.51 -1.35
CA ILE A 102 2.86 -4.63 -0.19
C ILE A 102 2.05 -5.35 0.89
N ASN A 103 2.54 -5.34 2.12
CA ASN A 103 1.79 -5.80 3.29
C ASN A 103 1.12 -4.61 4.00
N VAL A 104 -0.01 -4.91 4.66
CA VAL A 104 -0.62 -3.97 5.60
C VAL A 104 0.15 -4.00 6.92
N VAL A 105 0.31 -2.85 7.53
CA VAL A 105 0.91 -2.71 8.85
C VAL A 105 -0.05 -1.98 9.78
N ARG A 106 -0.02 -2.37 11.06
CA ARG A 106 -0.71 -1.70 12.15
C ARG A 106 0.31 -1.01 13.03
N VAL A 107 0.11 0.27 13.30
CA VAL A 107 1.02 1.09 14.10
C VAL A 107 0.30 1.60 15.34
N LYS A 108 0.90 1.39 16.53
CA LYS A 108 0.48 2.07 17.76
C LYS A 108 1.15 3.43 17.82
N ILE A 109 0.36 4.50 17.87
CA ILE A 109 0.85 5.88 17.80
C ILE A 109 0.09 6.79 18.78
N THR A 110 0.78 7.77 19.37
CA THR A 110 0.13 8.79 20.21
C THR A 110 -0.69 9.76 19.36
N GLY A 111 -1.72 10.36 19.94
CA GLY A 111 -2.52 11.37 19.24
C GLY A 111 -1.70 12.54 18.73
N GLN A 112 -0.72 13.00 19.50
CA GLN A 112 0.21 14.06 19.07
C GLN A 112 0.91 13.71 17.75
N LYS A 113 1.49 12.50 17.66
CA LYS A 113 2.19 12.04 16.45
C LYS A 113 1.23 11.75 15.30
N LEU A 114 -0.01 11.33 15.60
CA LEU A 114 -1.04 11.15 14.57
C LEU A 114 -1.45 12.49 13.94
N LYS A 115 -1.52 13.57 14.72
CA LYS A 115 -1.73 14.94 14.19
C LYS A 115 -0.57 15.36 13.28
N GLU A 116 0.67 15.05 13.63
CA GLU A 116 1.84 15.30 12.76
C GLU A 116 1.74 14.53 11.43
N ILE A 117 1.28 13.26 11.45
CA ILE A 117 1.00 12.50 10.21
C ILE A 117 -0.05 13.21 9.36
N LEU A 118 -1.14 13.67 9.97
CA LEU A 118 -2.23 14.36 9.27
C LEU A 118 -1.73 15.66 8.62
N GLU A 119 -0.85 16.41 9.30
CA GLU A 119 -0.23 17.61 8.73
C GLU A 119 0.67 17.29 7.53
N ILE A 120 1.54 16.28 7.64
CA ILE A 120 2.37 15.83 6.51
C ILE A 120 1.49 15.38 5.34
N ALA A 121 0.40 14.65 5.63
CA ALA A 121 -0.52 14.17 4.61
C ALA A 121 -1.29 15.34 3.94
N ARG A 122 -1.67 16.37 4.70
CA ARG A 122 -2.36 17.56 4.21
C ARG A 122 -1.56 18.33 3.18
N GLU A 123 -0.24 18.41 3.33
CA GLU A 123 0.63 19.11 2.37
C GLU A 123 0.63 18.47 0.98
N GLN A 124 0.29 17.18 0.87
CA GLN A 124 0.25 16.44 -0.39
C GLN A 124 1.53 16.58 -1.24
N SER A 125 2.68 16.79 -0.58
CA SER A 125 3.96 17.15 -1.21
C SER A 125 4.55 16.05 -2.11
N TYR A 126 3.98 14.84 -2.06
CA TYR A 126 4.34 13.71 -2.91
C TYR A 126 3.33 13.39 -4.02
N MET A 127 2.17 14.08 -4.08
CA MET A 127 1.06 13.71 -4.97
C MET A 127 1.49 13.49 -6.43
N TYR A 128 2.31 14.39 -6.98
CA TYR A 128 2.79 14.33 -8.38
C TYR A 128 4.20 13.73 -8.52
N LYS A 129 4.82 13.27 -7.43
CA LYS A 129 6.19 12.76 -7.46
C LYS A 129 6.22 11.31 -7.95
N THR A 130 7.26 10.98 -8.70
CA THR A 130 7.58 9.61 -9.05
C THR A 130 7.99 8.83 -7.81
N ALA A 131 7.38 7.66 -7.61
CA ALA A 131 7.78 6.73 -6.56
C ALA A 131 8.47 5.52 -7.19
N GLN A 132 9.66 5.18 -6.69
CA GLN A 132 10.44 4.02 -7.11
C GLN A 132 11.02 3.33 -5.87
N GLY A 133 11.11 2.00 -5.92
CA GLY A 133 11.61 1.15 -4.84
C GLY A 133 10.54 0.79 -3.81
N LEU A 134 10.96 0.12 -2.72
CA LEU A 134 10.12 -0.24 -1.57
C LEU A 134 8.86 -1.04 -1.93
N GLY A 135 8.98 -1.98 -2.87
CA GLY A 135 7.85 -2.79 -3.33
C GLY A 135 6.88 -2.06 -4.26
N PHE A 136 6.89 -0.73 -4.36
CA PHE A 136 5.98 0.05 -5.20
C PHE A 136 6.18 -0.25 -6.70
N ARG A 137 5.06 -0.26 -7.44
CA ARG A 137 4.98 -0.58 -8.87
C ARG A 137 4.20 0.45 -9.69
N GLY A 138 3.69 1.50 -9.06
CA GLY A 138 3.08 2.63 -9.76
C GLY A 138 4.14 3.60 -10.32
N ASN A 139 3.71 4.50 -11.20
CA ASN A 139 4.58 5.55 -11.74
C ASN A 139 4.59 6.80 -10.85
N VAL A 140 3.41 7.19 -10.34
CA VAL A 140 3.18 8.40 -9.54
C VAL A 140 2.68 7.98 -8.16
N PHE A 141 3.18 8.62 -7.10
CA PHE A 141 2.77 8.32 -5.73
C PHE A 141 1.29 8.61 -5.48
N GLY A 142 0.77 9.72 -5.99
CA GLY A 142 -0.64 10.10 -5.83
C GLY A 142 -0.96 10.64 -4.44
N GLY A 143 -2.15 11.22 -4.30
CA GLY A 143 -2.57 11.88 -3.08
C GLY A 143 -2.77 10.89 -1.93
N TYR A 144 -2.52 11.36 -0.70
CA TYR A 144 -2.86 10.60 0.50
C TYR A 144 -4.37 10.49 0.65
N ILE A 145 -4.81 9.31 1.07
CA ILE A 145 -6.20 8.96 1.31
C ILE A 145 -6.34 8.64 2.79
N LEU A 146 -7.22 9.38 3.44
CA LEU A 146 -7.56 9.21 4.85
C LEU A 146 -8.84 8.40 4.96
N TYR A 147 -8.85 7.41 5.85
CA TYR A 147 -10.05 6.66 6.21
C TYR A 147 -10.32 6.75 7.71
N ASN A 148 -11.55 7.13 8.06
CA ASN A 148 -12.01 7.33 9.45
C ASN A 148 -11.16 8.32 10.28
N MET A 149 -10.49 9.24 9.59
CA MET A 149 -9.76 10.35 10.18
C MET A 149 -9.77 11.57 9.26
N GLY A 150 -9.55 12.75 9.81
CA GLY A 150 -9.55 13.99 9.04
C GLY A 150 -9.18 15.21 9.89
N TYR A 151 -9.34 16.38 9.30
CA TYR A 151 -9.02 17.65 9.93
C TYR A 151 -9.99 18.75 9.48
N ILE A 152 -10.15 19.76 10.33
CA ILE A 152 -10.82 21.02 10.03
C ILE A 152 -9.74 22.11 10.03
N GLU A 153 -9.33 22.52 8.83
CA GLU A 153 -8.20 23.43 8.62
C GLU A 153 -8.39 24.78 9.31
N SER A 154 -9.59 25.36 9.23
CA SER A 154 -9.89 26.68 9.82
C SER A 154 -9.73 26.74 11.33
N THR A 155 -9.84 25.60 12.02
CA THR A 155 -9.74 25.51 13.47
C THR A 155 -8.52 24.72 13.95
N HIS A 156 -7.71 24.18 13.03
CA HIS A 156 -6.60 23.26 13.35
C HIS A 156 -7.01 22.08 14.26
N ARG A 157 -8.19 21.50 14.00
CA ARG A 157 -8.74 20.38 14.77
C ARG A 157 -8.63 19.10 13.97
N TYR A 158 -8.27 18.00 14.62
CA TYR A 158 -8.02 16.71 13.99
C TYR A 158 -8.91 15.66 14.62
N PHE A 159 -9.41 14.72 13.82
CA PHE A 159 -10.42 13.77 14.24
C PHE A 159 -10.07 12.35 13.84
N VAL A 160 -10.43 11.39 14.69
CA VAL A 160 -10.49 9.95 14.41
C VAL A 160 -11.83 9.45 14.89
N LYS A 161 -12.55 8.64 14.10
CA LYS A 161 -13.89 8.14 14.48
C LYS A 161 -14.91 9.25 14.83
N GLY A 162 -14.74 10.43 14.26
CA GLY A 162 -15.58 11.60 14.56
C GLY A 162 -15.31 12.29 15.90
N GLU A 163 -14.36 11.79 16.69
CA GLU A 163 -13.90 12.38 17.95
C GLU A 163 -12.60 13.15 17.74
N GLU A 164 -12.43 14.25 18.47
CA GLU A 164 -11.20 15.04 18.40
C GLU A 164 -10.02 14.27 19.02
N ILE A 165 -8.87 14.33 18.36
CA ILE A 165 -7.69 13.57 18.79
C ILE A 165 -7.12 14.17 20.09
N GLU A 166 -7.11 13.36 21.14
CA GLU A 166 -6.39 13.61 22.40
C GLU A 166 -4.90 13.26 22.28
N ASP A 167 -3.99 14.13 22.72
CA ASP A 167 -2.55 14.00 22.47
C ASP A 167 -1.91 12.76 23.09
N ASP A 168 -2.28 12.45 24.34
CA ASP A 168 -1.69 11.35 25.13
C ASP A 168 -2.36 9.98 24.86
N LYS A 169 -3.50 9.97 24.15
CA LYS A 169 -4.22 8.73 23.82
C LYS A 169 -3.47 7.97 22.73
N ILE A 170 -3.47 6.64 22.83
CA ILE A 170 -2.92 5.76 21.81
C ILE A 170 -4.00 5.40 20.81
N TYR A 171 -3.65 5.49 19.53
CA TYR A 171 -4.48 5.11 18.39
C TYR A 171 -3.78 4.01 17.60
N LEU A 172 -4.57 3.17 16.95
CA LEU A 172 -4.15 2.19 15.97
C LEU A 172 -4.30 2.78 14.57
N LEU A 173 -3.18 2.95 13.87
CA LEU A 173 -3.16 3.38 12.48
C LEU A 173 -2.91 2.17 11.56
N GLY A 174 -3.85 1.90 10.66
CA GLY A 174 -3.67 0.96 9.55
C GLY A 174 -2.99 1.66 8.37
N THR A 175 -1.90 1.12 7.87
CA THR A 175 -1.20 1.69 6.71
C THR A 175 -0.42 0.61 5.94
N VAL A 176 0.44 1.01 5.01
CA VAL A 176 1.25 0.10 4.19
C VAL A 176 2.70 0.07 4.65
N ASP A 177 3.34 -1.09 4.52
CA ASP A 177 4.74 -1.31 4.90
C ASP A 177 5.73 -0.30 4.29
N MET A 178 5.46 0.21 3.09
CA MET A 178 6.29 1.22 2.43
C MET A 178 6.52 2.48 3.30
N TYR A 179 5.57 2.84 4.16
CA TYR A 179 5.70 4.02 5.01
C TYR A 179 6.63 3.79 6.21
N THR A 180 6.83 2.54 6.63
CA THR A 180 7.67 2.19 7.80
C THR A 180 9.15 2.46 7.54
N PHE A 181 9.58 2.49 6.27
CA PHE A 181 10.93 2.89 5.87
C PHE A 181 11.23 4.38 6.11
N GLY A 182 10.22 5.17 6.51
CA GLY A 182 10.34 6.57 6.94
C GLY A 182 10.83 7.55 5.88
N LYS A 183 10.63 7.23 4.60
CA LYS A 183 10.84 8.17 3.48
C LYS A 183 9.74 9.23 3.42
N TYR A 184 8.50 8.82 3.70
CA TYR A 184 7.30 9.66 3.59
C TYR A 184 6.83 10.15 4.96
N PHE A 185 6.94 9.29 5.98
CA PHE A 185 6.63 9.60 7.37
C PHE A 185 7.81 9.19 8.27
N PRO A 186 8.83 10.06 8.43
CA PRO A 186 10.01 9.74 9.23
C PRO A 186 9.69 9.28 10.66
N LEU A 187 8.67 9.88 11.27
CA LEU A 187 8.19 9.59 12.63
C LEU A 187 7.72 8.14 12.84
N LEU A 188 7.37 7.41 11.78
CA LEU A 188 6.96 6.01 11.89
C LEU A 188 8.11 5.07 12.30
N LYS A 189 9.37 5.42 12.00
CA LYS A 189 10.54 4.57 12.31
C LYS A 189 10.69 4.24 13.79
N GLU A 190 10.18 5.11 14.66
CA GLU A 190 10.30 4.99 16.11
C GLU A 190 9.02 4.47 16.77
N GLN A 191 8.03 4.02 15.99
CA GLN A 191 6.76 3.54 16.52
C GLN A 191 6.76 2.01 16.66
N SER A 192 5.81 1.49 17.44
CA SER A 192 5.54 0.06 17.52
C SER A 192 4.72 -0.36 16.30
N ILE A 193 5.36 -1.12 15.40
CA ILE A 193 4.80 -1.54 14.11
C ILE A 193 4.60 -3.05 14.13
N GLU A 194 3.40 -3.48 13.76
CA GLU A 194 3.04 -4.86 13.53
C GLU A 194 2.80 -5.08 12.04
N TYR A 195 3.52 -6.01 11.43
CA TYR A 195 3.32 -6.40 10.04
C TYR A 195 2.26 -7.49 9.98
N LEU A 196 1.17 -7.23 9.26
CA LEU A 196 0.06 -8.16 9.11
C LEU A 196 0.30 -9.01 7.88
N MET A 197 0.72 -10.25 8.13
CA MET A 197 1.16 -11.23 7.14
C MET A 197 0.45 -12.57 7.44
N PRO A 198 0.27 -13.46 6.44
CA PRO A 198 0.91 -13.48 5.12
C PRO A 198 0.25 -12.66 4.01
N GLU A 199 -0.92 -12.07 4.25
CA GLU A 199 -1.72 -11.44 3.21
C GLU A 199 -1.05 -10.19 2.62
N PHE A 200 -1.06 -10.09 1.30
CA PHE A 200 -0.72 -8.85 0.61
C PHE A 200 -1.94 -7.94 0.49
N LEU A 201 -1.70 -6.65 0.24
CA LEU A 201 -2.74 -5.66 0.02
C LEU A 201 -3.73 -6.05 -1.08
N ARG A 202 -3.27 -6.76 -2.11
CA ARG A 202 -4.13 -7.28 -3.18
C ARG A 202 -5.09 -8.38 -2.71
N ASP A 203 -4.66 -9.22 -1.77
CA ASP A 203 -5.49 -10.28 -1.21
C ASP A 203 -6.58 -9.67 -0.33
N ILE A 204 -6.20 -8.68 0.49
CA ILE A 204 -7.13 -7.92 1.34
C ILE A 204 -8.17 -7.17 0.49
N TYR A 205 -7.73 -6.53 -0.59
CA TYR A 205 -8.63 -5.80 -1.48
C TYR A 205 -9.56 -6.75 -2.26
N LYS A 206 -9.09 -7.94 -2.64
CA LYS A 206 -9.92 -9.00 -3.22
C LYS A 206 -11.10 -9.32 -2.31
N GLU A 207 -10.84 -9.62 -1.03
CA GLU A 207 -11.90 -9.92 -0.04
C GLU A 207 -12.87 -8.74 0.18
N LYS A 208 -12.35 -7.50 0.15
CA LYS A 208 -13.22 -6.32 0.24
C LYS A 208 -14.16 -6.23 -0.97
N LEU A 209 -13.70 -6.54 -2.17
CA LEU A 209 -14.51 -6.44 -3.38
C LEU A 209 -15.56 -7.56 -3.49
N THR A 210 -15.25 -8.77 -3.00
CA THR A 210 -16.17 -9.92 -3.02
C THR A 210 -17.30 -9.79 -1.99
N SER A 211 -17.11 -8.96 -0.95
CA SER A 211 -18.12 -8.69 0.08
C SER A 211 -19.09 -7.54 -0.25
N LEU A 212 -18.95 -6.89 -1.42
CA LEU A 212 -19.80 -5.78 -1.90
C LEU A 212 -21.11 -6.24 -2.55
#